data_AF-A0A941Z8R9-F1
#
_entry.id   AF-A0A941Z8R9-F1
#
_cell.length_a   1.000
_cell.length_b   1.000
_cell.length_c   1.000
_cell.angle_alpha   90.00
_cell.angle_beta   90.00
_cell.angle_gamma   90.00
#
_symmetry.space_group_name_H-M   'P 1'
#
loop_
_entity.id
_entity.type
_entity.pdbx_description
1 polymer ?
#
loop_
_entity_poly.entity_id
_entity_poly.type
_entity_poly.pdbx_seq_one_letter_code
_entity_poly.pdbx_strand_id
1 'polypeptide(L)' 'GSYPNYFVDVQEKDLPDFIDLLALFEKSPKDQERLAKYGINRADERFWETYDWFQKRSQEDEPVHSGLFDLNRYYHTAR' A
#
# COMPACT_ATOMS: atom_id res chain seq x y z
N GLY A 1 11.39 -1.03 5.43
CA GLY A 1 12.46 -0.03 5.19
C GLY A 1 11.83 1.30 4.82
N SER A 2 12.53 2.42 5.02
CA SER A 2 11.98 3.78 4.90
C SER A 2 11.61 4.24 3.48
N TYR A 3 11.46 3.32 2.53
CA TYR A 3 11.17 3.58 1.12
C TYR A 3 10.00 2.69 0.67
N PRO A 4 8.74 3.02 1.02
CA PRO A 4 7.60 2.27 0.54
C PRO A 4 7.49 2.40 -0.99
N ASN A 5 7.12 1.29 -1.65
CA ASN A 5 6.92 1.26 -3.09
C ASN A 5 5.43 1.25 -3.47
N TYR A 6 4.55 0.74 -2.61
CA TYR A 6 3.11 0.74 -2.80
C TYR A 6 2.40 0.41 -1.48
N PHE A 7 1.35 1.15 -1.13
CA PHE A 7 0.49 0.84 0.00
C PHE A 7 -0.67 -0.07 -0.43
N VAL A 8 -1.06 -0.94 0.49
CA VAL A 8 -2.18 -1.85 0.33
C VAL A 8 -2.98 -1.84 1.64
N ASP A 9 -4.28 -1.69 1.52
CA ASP A 9 -5.23 -1.80 2.63
C ASP A 9 -6.18 -2.98 2.35
N VAL A 10 -6.23 -3.93 3.29
CA VAL A 10 -7.00 -5.18 3.16
C VAL A 10 -7.78 -5.42 4.44
N GLN A 11 -9.10 -5.52 4.30
CA GLN A 11 -9.95 -5.97 5.41
C GLN A 11 -9.71 -7.46 5.67
N GLU A 12 -9.75 -7.88 6.93
CA GLU A 12 -9.49 -9.27 7.33
C GLU A 12 -10.32 -10.29 6.55
N LYS A 13 -11.60 -9.99 6.30
CA LYS A 13 -12.51 -10.82 5.51
C LYS A 13 -12.08 -11.05 4.05
N ASP A 14 -11.26 -10.13 3.51
CA ASP A 14 -10.78 -10.14 2.12
C ASP A 14 -9.38 -10.77 2.00
N LEU A 15 -8.73 -11.16 3.11
CA LEU A 15 -7.41 -11.78 3.11
C LEU A 15 -7.31 -13.01 2.18
N PRO A 16 -8.29 -13.95 2.16
CA PRO A 16 -8.21 -15.08 1.24
C PRO A 16 -8.15 -14.65 -0.23
N ASP A 17 -8.99 -13.69 -0.64
CA ASP A 17 -8.98 -13.16 -2.02
C ASP A 17 -7.68 -12.45 -2.35
N PHE A 18 -7.14 -11.67 -1.41
CA PHE A 18 -5.88 -10.96 -1.61
C PHE A 18 -4.68 -11.91 -1.74
N ILE A 19 -4.60 -12.96 -0.90
CA ILE A 19 -3.53 -13.97 -0.98
C ILE A 19 -3.64 -14.73 -2.30
N ASP A 20 -4.85 -15.13 -2.71
CA ASP A 20 -5.08 -15.80 -3.99
C ASP A 20 -4.68 -14.91 -5.18
N LEU A 21 -5.02 -13.61 -5.12
CA LEU A 21 -4.58 -12.63 -6.11
C LEU A 21 -3.06 -12.56 -6.22
N LEU A 22 -2.35 -12.47 -5.09
CA LEU A 22 -0.88 -12.41 -5.10
C LEU A 22 -0.24 -13.71 -5.61
N ALA A 23 -0.81 -14.86 -5.28
CA ALA A 23 -0.29 -16.16 -5.68
C ALA A 23 -0.47 -16.45 -7.18
N LEU A 24 -1.56 -15.95 -7.78
CA LEU A 24 -1.99 -16.27 -9.13
C LEU A 24 -1.99 -15.05 -10.07
N PHE A 25 -1.24 -13.99 -9.73
CA PHE A 25 -1.29 -12.73 -10.46
C PHE A 25 -0.72 -12.86 -11.89
N GLU A 26 -1.56 -12.71 -12.91
CA GLU A 26 -1.16 -12.80 -14.33
C GLU A 26 -1.13 -11.45 -15.06
N LYS A 27 -1.32 -10.34 -14.33
CA LYS A 27 -1.47 -8.98 -14.90
C LYS A 27 -2.64 -8.84 -15.88
N SER A 28 -3.61 -9.75 -15.82
CA SER A 28 -4.84 -9.65 -16.60
C SER A 28 -5.66 -8.40 -16.21
N PRO A 29 -6.55 -7.88 -17.06
CA PRO A 29 -7.43 -6.77 -16.68
C PRO A 29 -8.23 -7.04 -15.40
N LYS A 30 -8.68 -8.29 -15.22
CA LYS A 30 -9.38 -8.74 -14.01
C LYS A 30 -8.49 -8.67 -12.77
N ASP A 31 -7.22 -9.08 -12.88
CA ASP A 31 -6.29 -9.00 -11.75
C ASP A 31 -5.92 -7.57 -11.42
N GLN A 32 -5.82 -6.70 -12.42
CA GLN A 32 -5.60 -5.27 -12.20
C GLN A 32 -6.79 -4.62 -11.46
N GLU A 33 -8.01 -4.98 -11.83
CA GLU A 33 -9.23 -4.53 -11.12
C GLU A 33 -9.27 -5.06 -9.68
N ARG A 34 -8.97 -6.35 -9.47
CA ARG A 34 -8.86 -6.94 -8.12
C ARG A 34 -7.76 -6.25 -7.30
N LEU A 35 -6.61 -5.94 -7.90
CA LEU A 35 -5.53 -5.23 -7.23
C LEU A 35 -5.93 -3.80 -6.86
N ALA A 36 -6.68 -3.11 -7.72
CA ALA A 36 -7.16 -1.75 -7.47
C ALA A 36 -8.12 -1.65 -6.27
N LYS A 37 -8.81 -2.74 -5.89
CA LYS A 37 -9.60 -2.80 -4.66
C LYS A 37 -8.75 -2.55 -3.40
N TYR A 38 -7.51 -3.03 -3.40
CA TYR A 38 -6.64 -3.05 -2.22
C TYR A 38 -5.52 -2.01 -2.30
N GLY A 39 -5.04 -1.73 -3.51
CA GLY A 39 -3.95 -0.80 -3.77
C GLY A 39 -4.34 0.65 -3.56
N ILE A 40 -3.42 1.44 -3.01
CA ILE A 40 -3.60 2.87 -2.83
C ILE A 40 -2.57 3.57 -3.71
N ASN A 41 -3.00 4.11 -4.85
CA ASN A 41 -2.09 4.83 -5.73
C ASN A 41 -1.96 6.31 -5.29
N ARG A 42 -1.06 7.07 -5.93
CA ARG A 42 -0.80 8.48 -5.53
C ARG A 42 -1.98 9.42 -5.70
N ALA A 43 -2.94 9.11 -6.58
CA ALA A 43 -4.16 9.89 -6.80
C ALA A 43 -5.36 9.37 -6.00
N ASP A 44 -5.21 8.27 -5.25
CA ASP A 44 -6.25 7.76 -4.38
C ASP A 44 -6.49 8.77 -3.24
N GLU A 45 -7.76 9.08 -2.96
CA GLU A 45 -8.13 10.03 -1.89
C GLU A 45 -7.63 9.58 -0.50
N ARG A 46 -7.45 8.27 -0.31
CA ARG A 46 -6.93 7.66 0.93
C ARG A 46 -5.41 7.79 1.10
N PHE A 47 -4.69 8.29 0.08
CA PHE A 47 -3.23 8.23 0.04
C PHE A 47 -2.56 8.90 1.24
N TRP A 48 -2.93 10.15 1.54
CA TRP A 48 -2.30 10.91 2.64
C TRP A 48 -2.67 10.35 4.01
N GLU A 49 -3.94 9.97 4.22
CA GLU A 49 -4.37 9.32 5.46
C GLU A 49 -3.60 8.02 5.72
N THR A 50 -3.39 7.22 4.68
CA THR A 50 -2.61 5.98 4.77
C THR A 50 -1.15 6.24 5.08
N TYR A 51 -0.53 7.20 4.38
CA TYR A 51 0.85 7.60 4.64
C TYR A 51 1.04 8.05 6.09
N ASP A 52 0.16 8.91 6.59
CA ASP A 52 0.21 9.44 7.95
C ASP A 52 0.01 8.34 8.99
N TRP A 53 -0.87 7.38 8.71
CA TRP A 53 -1.06 6.21 9.57
C TRP A 53 0.24 5.40 9.71
N PHE A 54 0.91 5.06 8.59
CA PHE A 54 2.18 4.35 8.63
C PHE A 54 3.26 5.16 9.34
N GLN A 55 3.36 6.46 9.05
CA GLN A 55 4.35 7.35 9.65
C GLN A 55 4.17 7.43 11.17
N LYS A 56 2.93 7.58 11.64
CA LYS A 56 2.60 7.59 13.06
C LYS A 56 2.94 6.25 13.71
N ARG A 57 2.57 5.13 13.09
CA ARG A 57 2.89 3.80 13.62
C ARG A 57 4.40 3.57 13.74
N SER A 58 5.16 4.00 12.74
CA SER A 58 6.64 3.95 12.75
C SER A 58 7.23 4.78 13.90
N GLN A 59 6.69 5.97 14.16
CA GLN A 59 7.11 6.82 15.28
C GLN A 59 6.76 6.21 16.65
N GLU A 60 5.63 5.52 16.76
CA GLU A 60 5.24 4.83 18.00
C GLU A 60 6.13 3.61 18.26
N ASP A 61 6.43 2.83 17.23
CA ASP A 61 7.22 1.60 17.35
C ASP A 61 8.73 1.88 17.53
N GLU A 62 9.26 2.91 16.87
CA GLU A 62 10.69 3.24 16.81
C GLU A 62 10.96 4.73 17.11
N PRO A 63 10.58 5.27 18.28
CA PRO A 63 10.55 6.73 18.54
C PRO A 63 11.90 7.46 18.40
N VAL A 64 13.02 6.75 18.49
CA VAL A 64 14.38 7.31 18.34
C VAL A 64 14.89 7.18 16.91
N HIS A 65 14.47 6.15 16.19
CA HIS A 65 15.01 5.78 14.88
C HIS A 65 14.03 6.00 13.73
N SER A 66 12.78 6.34 14.04
CA SER A 66 11.73 6.61 13.05
C SER A 66 12.12 7.82 12.21
N GLY A 67 12.63 7.54 11.01
CA GLY A 67 12.77 8.53 9.96
C GLY A 67 11.43 8.82 9.28
N LEU A 68 11.49 9.55 8.17
CA LEU A 68 10.35 9.70 7.27
C LEU A 68 10.32 8.58 6.23
N PHE A 69 9.12 8.17 5.84
CA PHE A 69 8.95 7.35 4.66
C PHE A 69 9.16 8.18 3.40
N ASP A 70 10.21 7.86 2.65
CA ASP A 70 10.55 8.54 1.41
C ASP A 70 9.74 7.94 0.24
N LEU A 71 8.88 8.78 -0.34
CA LEU A 71 7.99 8.45 -1.45
C LEU A 71 8.66 8.52 -2.83
N ASN A 72 9.96 8.78 -2.93
CA ASN A 72 10.69 8.82 -4.21
C ASN A 72 10.64 7.49 -4.98
N ARG A 73 10.40 6.37 -4.29
CA ARG A 73 10.25 5.03 -4.91
C ARG A 73 8.80 4.56 -4.98
N TYR A 74 7.86 5.39 -4.57
CA TYR A 74 6.45 5.06 -4.63
C TYR A 74 5.99 4.98 -6.08
N TYR A 75 5.24 3.94 -6.42
CA TYR A 75 4.77 3.68 -7.78
C TYR A 75 4.17 4.95 -8.41
N HIS A 76 4.71 5.33 -9.57
CA HIS A 76 4.51 6.66 -10.15
C HIS A 76 3.24 6.77 -10.99
N THR A 77 2.69 5.64 -11.46
CA THR A 77 1.46 5.67 -12.23
C THR A 77 0.28 5.87 -11.29
N ALA A 78 -0.32 7.05 -11.37
CA ALA A 78 -1.58 7.38 -10.73
C ALA A 78 -2.69 7.22 -11.78
N ARG A 79 -3.47 6.14 -11.67
CA ARG A 79 -4.58 5.81 -12.57
C ARG A 79 -5.75 5.32 -11.76
#